data_AF-A0A2E3J221-F1
#
_entry.id   AF-A0A2E3J221-F1
#
_cell.length_a   1.000
_cell.length_b   1.000
_cell.length_c   1.000
_cell.angle_alpha   90.00
_cell.angle_beta   90.00
_cell.angle_gamma   90.00
#
_symmetry.space_group_name_H-M   'P 1'
#
loop_
_entity.id
_entity.type
_entity.pdbx_description
1 polymer ?
#
loop_
_entity_poly.entity_id
_entity_poly.type
_entity_poly.pdbx_seq_one_letter_code
_entity_poly.pdbx_strand_id
1 'polypeptide(L)'
;MSYIGELGWELFTPTEYGQMMWDMLFYSGRSWSVFSLGGGAFNSLRMEKGYRTWGAVFHTDYNPWEAGSGWAVKLEKRDFVGRNTLVGLA
;
A
#
# COMPACT_ATOMS: atom_id res chain seq x y z
N MET A 1 -3.18 -1.89 -7.94
CA MET A 1 -3.21 -1.16 -6.65
C MET A 1 -2.30 0.05 -6.81
N SER A 2 -2.59 1.16 -6.10
CA SER A 2 -1.75 2.36 -6.12
C SER A 2 -1.64 2.93 -4.72
N TYR A 3 -0.44 2.94 -4.16
CA TYR A 3 -0.20 3.45 -2.82
C TYR A 3 -0.20 4.98 -2.75
N ILE A 4 -0.18 5.68 -3.89
CA ILE A 4 -0.38 7.13 -3.96
C ILE A 4 -1.85 7.49 -4.24
N GLY A 5 -2.73 6.49 -4.43
CA GLY A 5 -4.17 6.66 -4.64
C GLY A 5 -4.57 7.31 -5.96
N GLU A 6 -3.72 7.19 -6.98
CA GLU A 6 -3.97 7.61 -8.37
C GLU A 6 -4.06 6.40 -9.30
N LEU A 7 -4.60 6.59 -10.51
CA LEU A 7 -4.69 5.53 -11.52
C LEU A 7 -3.30 4.99 -11.88
N GLY A 8 -3.17 3.67 -11.91
CA GLY A 8 -1.95 3.00 -12.34
C GLY A 8 -1.88 1.55 -11.87
N TRP A 9 -0.70 0.97 -12.06
CA TRP A 9 -0.41 -0.43 -11.76
C TRP A 9 0.96 -0.59 -11.11
N GLU A 10 1.10 -1.64 -10.30
CA GLU A 10 2.38 -2.12 -9.85
C GLU A 10 2.86 -3.17 -10.85
N LEU A 11 4.02 -2.93 -11.47
CA LEU A 11 4.59 -3.78 -12.51
C LEU A 11 5.74 -4.58 -11.92
N PHE A 12 5.61 -5.91 -11.96
CA PHE A 12 6.60 -6.85 -11.46
C PHE A 12 7.21 -7.63 -12.62
N THR A 13 8.53 -7.78 -12.60
CA THR A 13 9.29 -8.52 -13.61
C THR A 13 10.48 -9.20 -12.96
N PRO A 14 10.99 -10.33 -13.49
CA PRO A 14 12.29 -10.86 -13.09
C PRO A 14 13.38 -9.79 -13.16
N THR A 15 14.33 -9.86 -12.22
CA THR A 15 15.34 -8.81 -12.00
C THR A 15 16.15 -8.52 -13.25
N GLU A 16 16.46 -9.53 -14.06
CA GLU A 16 17.19 -9.42 -15.33
C GLU A 16 16.51 -8.52 -16.36
N TYR A 17 15.19 -8.30 -16.24
CA TYR A 17 14.42 -7.45 -17.14
C TYR A 17 14.09 -6.08 -16.55
N GLY A 18 14.50 -5.78 -15.31
CA GLY A 18 14.12 -4.55 -14.61
C GLY A 18 14.53 -3.28 -15.35
N GLN A 19 15.78 -3.21 -15.81
CA GLN A 19 16.29 -2.06 -16.58
C GLN A 19 15.55 -1.90 -17.91
N MET A 20 15.34 -3.01 -18.63
CA MET A 20 14.63 -3.01 -19.91
C MET A 20 13.18 -2.50 -19.75
N MET A 21 12.47 -2.98 -18.72
CA MET A 21 11.12 -2.53 -18.42
C MET A 21 11.07 -1.03 -18.11
N TRP A 22 12.00 -0.53 -17.29
CA TRP A 22 12.10 0.89 -16.99
C TRP A 22 12.31 1.74 -18.24
N ASP A 23 13.28 1.38 -19.08
CA ASP A 23 13.60 2.14 -20.29
C ASP A 23 12.44 2.16 -21.28
N MET A 24 11.74 1.04 -21.46
CA MET A 24 10.55 0.96 -22.32
C MET A 24 9.42 1.87 -21.82
N LEU A 25 9.11 1.82 -20.52
CA LEU A 25 8.07 2.65 -19.93
C LEU A 25 8.42 4.14 -20.05
N PHE A 26 9.65 4.51 -19.68
CA PHE A 26 10.09 5.91 -19.73
C PHE A 26 10.10 6.45 -21.16
N TYR A 27 10.56 5.65 -22.13
CA TYR A 27 10.53 6.03 -23.54
C TYR A 27 9.09 6.23 -24.06
N SER A 28 8.19 5.28 -23.79
CA SER A 28 6.78 5.38 -24.21
C SER A 28 6.02 6.54 -23.55
N GLY A 29 6.42 6.92 -22.33
CA GLY A 29 5.78 7.97 -21.55
C GLY A 29 6.22 9.39 -21.93
N ARG A 30 7.20 9.56 -22.82
CA ARG A 30 7.73 10.89 -23.17
C ARG A 30 6.67 11.83 -23.74
N SER A 31 5.75 11.32 -24.56
CA SER A 31 4.63 12.13 -25.08
C SER A 31 3.67 12.61 -23.99
N TRP A 32 3.72 11.98 -22.81
CA TRP A 32 2.89 12.28 -21.65
C TRP A 32 3.65 13.00 -20.54
N SER A 33 4.86 13.50 -20.82
CA SER A 33 5.73 14.17 -19.84
C SER A 33 6.01 13.32 -18.59
N VAL A 34 6.24 12.01 -18.79
CA VAL A 34 6.58 11.09 -17.69
C VAL A 34 7.83 11.56 -16.95
N PHE A 35 7.83 11.38 -15.63
CA PHE A 35 8.96 11.68 -14.75
C PHE A 35 9.10 10.62 -13.67
N SER A 36 10.28 10.54 -13.05
CA SER A 36 10.54 9.68 -11.90
C SER A 36 10.08 10.36 -10.61
N LEU A 37 9.35 9.63 -9.77
CA LEU A 37 8.92 10.09 -8.45
C LEU A 37 9.86 9.56 -7.35
N GLY A 38 10.29 10.45 -6.44
CA GLY A 38 11.10 10.08 -5.28
C GLY A 38 10.29 9.72 -4.02
N GLY A 39 10.98 9.18 -3.00
CA GLY A 39 10.35 8.72 -1.76
C GLY A 39 9.65 9.80 -0.93
N GLY A 40 10.12 11.06 -0.96
CA GLY A 40 9.48 12.17 -0.25
C GLY A 40 8.08 12.49 -0.79
N ALA A 41 7.96 12.62 -2.11
CA ALA A 41 6.68 12.85 -2.76
C ALA A 41 5.74 11.64 -2.60
N PHE A 42 6.27 10.41 -2.71
CA PHE A 42 5.52 9.19 -2.43
C PHE A 42 4.93 9.18 -1.01
N ASN A 43 5.73 9.57 -0.01
CA ASN A 43 5.27 9.64 1.38
C ASN A 43 4.22 10.73 1.60
N SER A 44 4.32 11.88 0.91
CA SER A 44 3.28 12.92 0.96
C SER A 44 1.96 12.40 0.39
N LEU A 45 1.98 11.87 -0.83
CA LEU A 45 0.76 11.44 -1.53
C LEU A 45 0.02 10.32 -0.78
N ARG A 46 0.75 9.32 -0.25
CA ARG A 46 0.11 8.24 0.52
C ARG A 46 -0.51 8.75 1.83
N MET A 47 0.07 9.79 2.44
CA MET A 47 -0.47 10.40 3.66
C MET A 47 -1.80 11.09 3.38
N GLU A 48 -1.92 11.79 2.25
CA GLU A 48 -3.17 12.46 1.83
C GLU A 48 -4.32 11.46 1.62
N LYS A 49 -4.01 10.23 1.20
CA LYS A 49 -5.01 9.14 1.06
C LYS A 49 -5.31 8.43 2.39
N GLY A 50 -4.66 8.81 3.49
CA GLY A 50 -4.83 8.20 4.81
C GLY A 50 -4.25 6.79 4.92
N TYR A 51 -3.32 6.40 4.03
CA TYR A 51 -2.68 5.09 4.10
C TYR A 51 -1.67 5.03 5.22
N ARG A 52 -1.79 3.98 6.02
CA ARG A 52 -1.07 3.75 7.26
C ARG A 52 0.10 2.82 7.00
N THR A 53 1.22 3.09 7.65
CA THR A 53 2.46 2.33 7.46
C THR A 53 2.73 1.48 8.70
N TRP A 54 3.07 0.21 8.49
CA TRP A 54 3.52 -0.68 9.56
C TRP A 54 4.86 -0.20 10.14
N GLY A 55 5.01 -0.26 11.46
CA GLY A 55 6.14 0.30 12.21
C GLY A 55 6.02 1.79 12.54
N ALA A 56 5.03 2.50 11.98
CA ALA A 56 4.77 3.91 12.30
C ALA A 56 3.38 4.13 12.89
N VAL A 57 2.34 3.69 12.17
CA VAL A 57 0.94 3.83 12.62
C VAL A 57 0.35 2.47 13.02
N PHE A 58 0.76 1.39 12.36
CA PHE A 58 0.48 0.04 12.84
C PHE A 58 1.67 -0.49 13.61
N HIS A 59 1.41 -1.02 14.80
CA HIS A 59 2.36 -1.79 15.58
C HIS A 59 1.60 -2.83 16.40
N THR A 60 2.29 -3.72 17.11
CA THR A 60 1.66 -4.71 17.99
C THR A 60 0.96 -4.10 19.20
N ASP A 61 1.19 -2.82 19.46
CA ASP A 61 0.64 -2.09 20.62
C ASP A 61 -0.79 -1.61 20.38
N TYR A 62 -1.30 -1.67 19.15
CA TYR A 62 -2.63 -1.20 18.76
C TYR A 62 -3.43 -2.31 18.09
N ASN A 63 -4.72 -2.39 18.39
CA ASN A 63 -5.64 -3.27 17.70
C ASN A 63 -6.18 -2.61 16.39
N PRO A 64 -6.79 -3.38 15.47
CA PRO A 64 -7.26 -2.85 14.20
C PRO A 64 -8.32 -1.75 14.30
N TRP A 65 -9.10 -1.71 15.39
CA TRP A 65 -10.13 -0.70 15.63
C TRP A 65 -9.49 0.63 16.04
N GLU A 66 -8.53 0.59 16.97
CA GLU A 66 -7.74 1.76 17.41
C GLU A 66 -6.96 2.38 16.24
N ALA A 67 -6.41 1.54 15.37
CA ALA A 67 -5.69 2.00 14.19
C ALA A 67 -6.61 2.44 13.03
N GLY A 68 -7.94 2.38 13.17
CA GLY A 68 -8.90 2.79 12.12
C GLY A 68 -8.90 1.88 10.88
N SER A 69 -8.50 0.62 11.05
CA SER A 69 -8.40 -0.41 10.00
C SER A 69 -9.45 -1.52 10.13
N GLY A 70 -10.49 -1.29 10.93
CA GLY A 70 -11.53 -2.25 11.21
C GLY A 70 -12.23 -2.83 9.97
N TRP A 71 -12.34 -2.02 8.91
CA TRP A 71 -12.89 -2.43 7.62
C TRP A 71 -12.13 -3.60 6.96
N ALA A 72 -10.87 -3.83 7.35
CA ALA A 72 -10.05 -4.94 6.85
C ALA A 72 -10.21 -6.23 7.68
N VAL A 73 -10.96 -6.22 8.78
CA VAL A 73 -11.17 -7.38 9.67
C VAL A 73 -12.53 -8.01 9.41
N LYS A 74 -12.53 -9.27 8.95
CA LYS A 74 -13.76 -10.05 8.73
C LYS A 74 -14.02 -11.01 9.88
N LEU A 75 -14.81 -10.60 10.88
CA LEU A 75 -15.08 -11.38 12.09
C LEU A 75 -15.87 -12.69 11.82
N GLU A 76 -16.64 -12.74 10.74
CA GLU A 76 -17.43 -13.90 10.32
C GLU A 76 -16.57 -15.01 9.70
N LYS A 77 -15.29 -14.73 9.41
CA LYS A 77 -14.35 -15.78 8.97
C LYS A 77 -14.20 -16.82 10.09
N ARG A 78 -14.26 -18.10 9.71
CA ARG A 78 -14.26 -19.24 10.65
C ARG A 78 -13.17 -19.15 11.72
N ASP A 79 -11.92 -18.89 11.31
CA ASP A 79 -10.79 -18.78 12.21
C ASP A 79 -9.67 -17.92 11.63
N PHE A 80 -8.97 -17.19 12.51
CA PHE A 80 -7.73 -16.48 12.25
C PHE A 80 -7.06 -16.05 13.57
N VAL A 81 -5.75 -15.84 13.54
CA VAL A 81 -4.97 -15.42 14.71
C VAL A 81 -5.54 -14.11 15.29
N GLY A 82 -5.87 -14.12 16.59
CA GLY A 82 -6.43 -12.97 17.30
C GLY A 82 -7.95 -12.83 17.24
N ARG A 83 -8.66 -13.72 16.52
CA ARG A 83 -10.13 -13.64 16.34
C ARG A 83 -10.91 -13.56 17.65
N ASN A 84 -10.67 -14.50 18.57
CA ASN A 84 -11.45 -14.57 19.82
C ASN A 84 -11.31 -13.29 20.65
N THR A 85 -10.11 -12.70 20.69
CA THR A 85 -9.86 -11.42 21.35
C THR A 85 -10.61 -10.29 20.66
N LEU A 86 -10.55 -10.20 19.33
CA LEU A 86 -11.20 -9.12 18.59
C LEU A 86 -12.74 -9.20 18.63
N VAL A 87 -13.32 -10.40 18.68
CA VAL A 87 -14.77 -10.58 18.86
C VAL A 87 -15.23 -10.07 20.24
N GLY A 88 -14.40 -10.24 21.28
CA GLY A 88 -14.73 -9.72 22.62
C GLY A 88 -14.60 -8.20 22.76
N LEU A 89 -13.98 -7.53 21.78
CA LEU A 89 -13.79 -6.07 21.76
C LEU A 89 -14.80 -5.33 20.86
N ALA A 90 -15.53 -6.05 20.01
CA ALA A 90 -16.54 -5.50 19.12
C ALA A 90 -17.90 -5.41 19.83
#